data_AF-A0A7J6VUJ3-F1
#
_entry.id   AF-A0A7J6VUJ3-F1
#
_cell.length_a   1.000
_cell.length_b   1.000
_cell.length_c   1.000
_cell.angle_alpha   90.00
_cell.angle_beta   90.00
_cell.angle_gamma   90.00
#
_symmetry.space_group_name_H-M   'P 1'
#
loop_
_entity.id
_entity.type
_entity.pdbx_description
1 polymer ?
#
loop_
_entity_poly.entity_id
_entity_poly.type
_entity_poly.pdbx_seq_one_letter_code
_entity_poly.pdbx_strand_id
1 'polypeptide(L)'
;MIPFLLLSSKTLGDRKENSTKVKFSIGAIVDYSSRMGKEETTAMKMAIHDYFNYNENKPVLHIEDTGKDPTQTTVAAMDLINKKQVRVILGLRKWYEVALTAELSDREKVPVLSFADGIPRP
;
A
#
# COMPACT_ATOMS: atom_id res chain seq x y z
N MET A 1 40.99 -29.13 42.87
CA MET A 1 40.00 -28.42 43.72
C MET A 1 40.06 -26.95 43.32
N ILE A 2 39.13 -26.50 42.46
CA ILE A 2 39.04 -25.13 41.95
C ILE A 2 37.75 -24.55 42.54
N PRO A 3 37.76 -23.37 43.20
CA PRO A 3 36.57 -22.84 43.82
C PRO A 3 35.58 -22.28 42.79
N PHE A 4 34.32 -22.42 43.17
CA PHE A 4 33.09 -22.08 42.48
C PHE A 4 32.89 -20.55 42.43
N LEU A 5 32.62 -19.97 41.25
CA LEU A 5 32.03 -18.63 41.14
C LEU A 5 30.61 -18.77 40.55
N LEU A 6 29.62 -18.61 41.42
CA LEU A 6 28.22 -18.46 41.05
C LEU A 6 27.98 -17.04 40.55
N LEU A 7 27.82 -16.87 39.24
CA LEU A 7 27.35 -15.62 38.66
C LEU A 7 25.81 -15.62 38.71
N SER A 8 25.26 -14.81 39.62
CA SER A 8 23.82 -14.59 39.75
C SER A 8 23.31 -13.82 38.52
N SER A 9 22.60 -14.50 37.61
CA SER A 9 21.91 -13.84 36.51
C SER A 9 20.66 -13.14 37.05
N LYS A 10 20.72 -11.81 37.13
CA LYS A 10 19.54 -10.97 37.30
C LYS A 10 18.53 -11.31 36.21
N THR A 11 17.28 -11.54 36.60
CA THR A 11 16.16 -11.73 35.69
C THR A 11 16.07 -10.49 34.78
N LEU A 12 16.23 -10.70 33.48
CA LEU A 12 15.88 -9.70 32.48
C LEU A 12 14.38 -9.52 32.58
N GLY A 13 13.98 -8.33 33.04
CA GLY A 13 12.59 -7.92 33.01
C GLY A 13 12.01 -8.14 31.63
N ASP A 14 10.79 -8.68 31.62
CA ASP A 14 9.98 -8.90 30.43
C ASP A 14 9.71 -7.54 29.78
N ARG A 15 10.64 -7.10 28.93
CA ARG A 15 10.46 -5.95 28.05
C ARG A 15 9.41 -6.40 27.06
N LYS A 16 8.15 -6.08 27.33
CA LYS A 16 7.12 -6.03 26.29
C LYS A 16 7.64 -5.11 25.21
N GLU A 17 8.25 -5.73 24.20
CA GLU A 17 8.59 -5.10 22.95
C GLU A 17 7.23 -4.74 22.34
N ASN A 18 6.83 -3.49 22.56
CA ASN A 18 5.70 -2.92 21.87
C ASN A 18 6.17 -2.74 20.43
N SER A 19 6.22 -3.84 19.69
CA SER A 19 6.55 -3.85 18.27
C SER A 19 5.47 -3.02 17.61
N THR A 20 5.80 -1.77 17.30
CA THR A 20 4.92 -0.89 16.54
C THR A 20 4.76 -1.55 15.19
N LYS A 21 3.71 -2.34 15.08
CA LYS A 21 3.46 -3.17 13.92
C LYS A 21 3.25 -2.23 12.73
N VAL A 22 4.27 -2.15 11.88
CA VAL A 22 4.23 -1.30 10.68
C VAL A 22 3.07 -1.80 9.84
N LYS A 23 1.97 -1.04 9.82
CA LYS A 23 0.81 -1.35 8.98
C LYS A 23 1.20 -1.06 7.54
N PHE A 24 1.19 -2.08 6.70
CA PHE A 24 1.42 -1.93 5.27
C PHE A 24 0.19 -1.26 4.64
N SER A 25 0.37 -0.08 4.05
CA SER A 25 -0.71 0.66 3.40
C SER A 25 -0.61 0.55 1.88
N ILE A 26 -1.74 0.25 1.24
CA ILE A 26 -1.90 0.11 -0.21
C ILE A 26 -2.78 1.26 -0.68
N GLY A 27 -2.35 1.99 -1.71
CA GLY A 27 -3.16 2.98 -2.41
C GLY A 27 -3.82 2.37 -3.64
N ALA A 28 -5.03 2.81 -3.96
CA ALA A 28 -5.72 2.46 -5.19
C ALA A 28 -6.38 3.71 -5.79
N ILE A 29 -6.16 3.92 -7.09
CA ILE A 29 -6.83 4.98 -7.85
C ILE A 29 -7.73 4.30 -8.89
N VAL A 30 -9.04 4.46 -8.74
CA VAL A 30 -10.06 3.77 -9.55
C VAL A 30 -11.15 4.74 -9.99
N ASP A 31 -11.81 4.44 -11.11
CA ASP A 31 -13.04 5.13 -11.52
C ASP A 31 -14.25 4.42 -10.89
N TYR A 32 -14.66 4.85 -9.70
CA TYR A 32 -15.76 4.23 -8.96
C TYR A 32 -17.14 4.57 -9.56
N SER A 33 -17.19 5.53 -10.49
CA SER A 33 -18.40 5.81 -11.28
C SER A 33 -18.67 4.71 -12.33
N SER A 34 -17.62 3.99 -12.75
CA SER A 34 -17.72 2.92 -13.73
C SER A 34 -18.07 1.56 -13.11
N ARG A 35 -18.64 0.65 -13.91
CA ARG A 35 -18.82 -0.76 -13.50
C ARG A 35 -17.47 -1.42 -13.22
N MET A 36 -16.49 -1.22 -14.11
CA MET A 36 -15.16 -1.84 -14.01
C MET A 36 -14.44 -1.42 -12.71
N GLY A 37 -14.44 -0.15 -12.34
CA GLY A 37 -13.78 0.30 -11.10
C GLY A 37 -14.43 -0.24 -9.83
N LYS A 38 -15.74 -0.49 -9.84
CA LYS A 38 -16.44 -1.18 -8.73
C LYS A 38 -16.02 -2.65 -8.64
N GLU A 39 -15.88 -3.32 -9.78
CA GLU A 39 -15.40 -4.71 -9.86
C GLU A 39 -13.95 -4.82 -9.37
N GLU A 40 -13.06 -3.94 -9.84
CA GLU A 40 -11.66 -3.84 -9.38
C GLU A 40 -11.57 -3.61 -7.87
N THR A 41 -12.36 -2.65 -7.35
CA THR A 41 -12.41 -2.35 -5.92
C THR A 41 -12.86 -3.57 -5.11
N THR A 42 -13.87 -4.27 -5.60
CA THR A 42 -14.38 -5.48 -4.96
C THR A 42 -13.33 -6.59 -4.98
N ALA A 43 -12.68 -6.81 -6.12
CA ALA A 43 -11.62 -7.80 -6.27
C ALA A 43 -10.43 -7.52 -5.34
N MET A 44 -9.98 -6.27 -5.21
CA MET A 44 -8.92 -5.89 -4.28
C MET A 44 -9.30 -6.17 -2.82
N LYS A 45 -10.53 -5.83 -2.42
CA LYS A 45 -11.03 -6.10 -1.07
C LYS A 45 -11.11 -7.61 -0.80
N MET A 46 -11.58 -8.39 -1.77
CA MET A 46 -11.61 -9.85 -1.68
C MET A 46 -10.21 -10.44 -1.58
N ALA A 47 -9.27 -10.04 -2.44
CA ALA A 47 -7.89 -10.52 -2.40
C ALA A 47 -7.21 -10.25 -1.05
N ILE A 48 -7.43 -9.06 -0.47
CA ILE A 48 -6.94 -8.73 0.87
C ILE A 48 -7.63 -9.59 1.93
N HIS A 49 -8.95 -9.79 1.83
CA HIS A 49 -9.68 -10.66 2.75
C HIS A 49 -9.15 -12.09 2.69
N ASP A 50 -9.08 -12.69 1.50
CA ASP A 50 -8.74 -14.10 1.30
C ASP A 50 -7.29 -14.41 1.66
N TYR A 51 -6.35 -13.51 1.35
CA TYR A 51 -4.93 -13.72 1.66
C TYR A 51 -4.55 -13.39 3.11
N PHE A 52 -5.21 -12.39 3.73
CA PHE A 52 -4.83 -11.90 5.06
C PHE A 52 -5.86 -12.21 6.16
N ASN A 53 -6.87 -13.06 5.93
CA ASN A 53 -7.95 -13.30 6.90
C ASN A 53 -7.46 -13.74 8.29
N TYR A 54 -6.38 -14.51 8.33
CA TYR A 54 -5.79 -15.05 9.56
C TYR A 54 -4.48 -14.36 9.97
N ASN A 55 -4.09 -13.31 9.23
CA ASN A 55 -2.85 -12.60 9.46
C ASN A 55 -3.11 -11.30 10.21
N GLU A 56 -2.45 -11.13 11.34
CA GLU A 56 -2.52 -9.89 12.10
C GLU A 56 -1.85 -8.69 11.37
N ASN A 57 -1.25 -8.89 10.19
CA ASN A 57 -0.57 -7.88 9.36
C ASN A 57 -1.43 -7.46 8.15
N LYS A 58 -2.76 -7.51 8.27
CA LYS A 58 -3.67 -7.13 7.18
C LYS A 58 -3.39 -5.69 6.69
N PRO A 59 -3.19 -5.49 5.39
CA PRO A 59 -2.93 -4.16 4.87
C PRO A 59 -4.15 -3.24 4.93
N VAL A 60 -3.90 -1.94 5.01
CA VAL A 60 -4.94 -0.92 4.89
C VAL A 60 -5.02 -0.51 3.42
N LEU A 61 -6.20 -0.66 2.82
CA LEU A 61 -6.47 -0.22 1.45
C LEU A 61 -7.10 1.17 1.46
N HIS A 62 -6.41 2.16 0.88
CA HIS A 62 -6.88 3.51 0.66
C HIS A 62 -7.32 3.65 -0.80
N ILE A 63 -8.59 3.95 -1.03
CA ILE A 63 -9.17 4.07 -2.37
C ILE A 63 -9.49 5.53 -2.61
N GLU A 64 -8.92 6.10 -3.67
CA GLU A 64 -9.24 7.42 -4.18
C GLU A 64 -10.04 7.26 -5.49
N ASP A 65 -11.21 7.91 -5.56
CA ASP A 65 -12.06 7.96 -6.75
C ASP A 65 -11.82 9.28 -7.47
N THR A 66 -11.19 9.21 -8.63
CA THR A 66 -10.78 10.39 -9.41
C THR A 66 -11.71 10.63 -10.60
N GLY A 67 -12.78 9.83 -10.74
CA GLY A 67 -13.70 9.88 -11.86
C GLY A 67 -12.96 9.82 -13.20
N LYS A 68 -13.18 10.83 -14.05
CA LYS A 68 -12.57 10.89 -15.40
C LYS A 68 -11.53 12.00 -15.58
N ASP A 69 -11.21 12.76 -14.53
CA ASP A 69 -10.34 13.94 -14.61
C ASP A 69 -8.87 13.57 -14.32
N PRO A 70 -7.96 13.76 -15.30
CA PRO A 70 -6.54 13.47 -15.12
C PRO A 70 -5.89 14.29 -13.99
N THR A 71 -6.34 15.52 -13.75
CA THR A 71 -5.76 16.38 -12.72
C THR A 71 -6.06 15.86 -11.31
N GLN A 72 -7.25 15.30 -11.13
CA GLN A 72 -7.65 14.65 -9.88
C GLN A 72 -6.83 13.39 -9.61
N THR A 73 -6.40 12.70 -10.67
CA THR A 73 -5.52 11.51 -10.56
C THR A 73 -4.18 11.87 -9.92
N THR A 74 -3.53 12.94 -10.37
CA THR A 74 -2.26 13.38 -9.81
C THR A 74 -2.40 13.83 -8.35
N VAL A 75 -3.46 14.57 -8.02
CA VAL A 75 -3.75 15.00 -6.64
C VAL A 75 -3.99 13.80 -5.74
N ALA A 76 -4.77 12.81 -6.19
CA ALA A 76 -4.99 11.57 -5.46
C ALA A 76 -3.69 10.80 -5.21
N ALA A 77 -2.81 10.69 -6.22
CA ALA A 77 -1.50 10.07 -6.04
C ALA A 77 -0.64 10.80 -5.00
N MET A 78 -0.62 12.13 -5.02
CA MET A 78 0.08 12.94 -4.00
C MET A 78 -0.48 12.71 -2.60
N ASP A 79 -1.80 12.63 -2.45
CA ASP A 79 -2.45 12.38 -1.17
C ASP A 79 -2.15 10.97 -0.65
N LEU A 80 -2.18 9.96 -1.52
CA LEU A 80 -1.80 8.58 -1.19
C LEU A 80 -0.34 8.50 -0.72
N ILE A 81 0.58 9.15 -1.42
CA ILE A 81 2.01 9.10 -1.09
C ILE A 81 2.30 9.92 0.18
N ASN A 82 1.94 11.21 0.19
CA ASN A 82 2.40 12.14 1.21
C ASN A 82 1.56 12.07 2.50
N LYS A 83 0.24 11.87 2.38
CA LYS A 83 -0.66 11.86 3.54
C LYS A 83 -0.95 10.46 4.05
N LYS A 84 -1.15 9.49 3.15
CA LYS A 84 -1.47 8.10 3.53
C LYS A 84 -0.23 7.20 3.62
N GLN A 85 0.93 7.65 3.13
CA GLN A 85 2.20 6.93 3.20
C GLN A 85 2.08 5.51 2.65
N VAL A 86 1.39 5.36 1.52
CA VAL A 86 1.23 4.06 0.87
C VAL A 86 2.55 3.55 0.34
N ARG A 87 2.68 2.22 0.33
CA ARG A 87 3.90 1.52 -0.11
C ARG A 87 3.82 1.04 -1.55
N VAL A 88 2.64 1.12 -2.16
CA VAL A 88 2.35 0.77 -3.55
C VAL A 88 1.05 1.46 -3.95
N ILE A 89 0.93 1.84 -5.23
CA ILE A 89 -0.30 2.33 -5.83
C ILE A 89 -0.79 1.30 -6.86
N LEU A 90 -2.07 0.95 -6.78
CA LEU A 90 -2.78 0.08 -7.71
C LEU A 90 -3.78 0.90 -8.54
N GLY A 91 -4.19 0.39 -9.69
CA GLY A 91 -5.30 0.98 -10.47
C GLY A 91 -4.84 1.62 -11.76
N LEU A 92 -5.38 2.80 -12.10
CA LEU A 92 -5.01 3.59 -13.30
C LEU A 92 -5.18 2.80 -14.62
N ARG A 93 -6.26 3.09 -15.36
CA ARG A 93 -6.60 2.36 -16.59
C ARG A 93 -6.18 3.06 -17.87
N LYS A 94 -5.81 4.33 -17.81
CA LYS A 94 -5.40 5.08 -19.00
C LYS A 94 -3.89 5.34 -18.94
N TRP A 95 -3.21 5.10 -20.05
CA TRP A 95 -1.75 5.21 -20.12
C TRP A 95 -1.23 6.57 -19.64
N TYR A 96 -1.95 7.67 -19.88
CA TYR A 96 -1.52 9.00 -19.47
C TYR A 96 -1.66 9.22 -17.95
N GLU A 97 -2.66 8.61 -17.31
CA GLU A 97 -2.81 8.60 -15.84
C GLU A 97 -1.65 7.84 -15.20
N VAL A 98 -1.24 6.73 -15.84
CA VAL A 98 -0.09 5.92 -15.43
C VAL A 98 1.20 6.68 -15.58
N ALA A 99 1.43 7.34 -16.72
CA ALA A 99 2.66 8.09 -16.98
C ALA A 99 2.87 9.21 -15.94
N LEU A 100 1.83 10.01 -15.69
CA LEU A 100 1.88 11.08 -14.68
C LEU A 100 2.11 10.53 -13.26
N THR A 101 1.41 9.46 -12.89
CA THR A 101 1.56 8.86 -11.56
C THR A 101 2.91 8.18 -11.39
N ALA A 102 3.43 7.51 -12.42
CA ALA A 102 4.73 6.85 -12.40
C ALA A 102 5.87 7.86 -12.22
N GLU A 103 5.81 9.01 -12.89
CA GLU A 103 6.82 10.07 -12.72
C GLU A 103 6.84 10.60 -11.28
N LEU A 104 5.68 10.87 -10.70
CA LEU A 104 5.57 11.34 -9.31
C LEU A 104 6.07 10.27 -8.32
N SER A 105 5.60 9.04 -8.50
CA SER A 105 5.84 7.94 -7.56
C SER A 105 7.25 7.37 -7.61
N ASP A 106 7.95 7.45 -8.76
CA ASP A 106 9.37 7.09 -8.85
C ASP A 106 10.26 7.98 -7.97
N ARG A 107 9.94 9.28 -7.88
CA ARG A 107 10.67 10.23 -7.01
C ARG A 107 10.57 9.81 -5.54
N GLU A 108 9.39 9.35 -5.14
CA GLU A 108 9.07 8.94 -3.77
C GLU A 108 9.31 7.44 -3.51
N LYS A 109 9.82 6.71 -4.51
CA LYS A 109 10.09 5.26 -4.45
C LYS A 109 8.87 4.42 -4.07
N VAL A 110 7.70 4.83 -4.57
CA VAL A 110 6.44 4.10 -4.45
C VAL A 110 6.14 3.41 -5.79
N PRO A 111 6.16 2.07 -5.90
CA PRO A 111 5.84 1.38 -7.15
C PRO A 111 4.37 1.55 -7.54
N VAL A 112 4.11 1.55 -8.85
CA VAL A 112 2.76 1.58 -9.44
C VAL A 112 2.49 0.27 -10.18
N LEU A 113 1.38 -0.38 -9.87
CA LEU A 113 0.85 -1.51 -10.64
C LEU A 113 -0.43 -1.08 -11.34
N SER A 114 -0.35 -0.93 -12.66
CA SER A 114 -1.42 -0.38 -13.48
C SER A 114 -2.35 -1.44 -14.09
N PHE A 115 -3.62 -1.08 -14.30
CA PHE A 115 -4.62 -1.84 -15.08
C PHE A 115 -4.81 -1.33 -16.51
N ALA A 116 -3.93 -0.44 -16.99
CA ALA A 116 -4.02 0.13 -18.32
C ALA A 116 -3.70 -0.93 -19.38
N ASP A 117 -4.59 -1.04 -20.37
CA ASP A 117 -4.45 -1.97 -21.47
C ASP A 117 -3.73 -1.28 -22.63
N GLY A 118 -2.39 -1.37 -22.62
CA GLY A 118 -1.53 -0.99 -23.73
C GLY A 118 -0.71 0.30 -23.56
N ILE A 119 0.51 0.24 -24.08
CA ILE A 119 1.43 1.36 -24.28
C ILE A 119 0.81 2.31 -25.33
N PRO A 120 0.90 3.65 -25.16
CA PRO A 120 0.36 4.61 -26.13
C PRO A 120 0.80 4.26 -27.55
N ARG A 121 -0.17 4.21 -28.47
CA ARG A 121 0.13 4.05 -29.89
C ARG A 121 0.64 5.40 -30.42
N PRO A 122 1.73 5.41 -31.20
CA PRO A 122 2.31 6.63 -31.77
C PRO A 122 1.35 7.36 -32.71
#